data_AF-A0A2S6HXZ4-F1
#
_entry.id   AF-A0A2S6HXZ4-F1
#
_cell.length_a   1.000
_cell.length_b   1.000
_cell.length_c   1.000
_cell.angle_alpha   90.00
_cell.angle_beta   90.00
_cell.angle_gamma   90.00
#
_symmetry.space_group_name_H-M   'P 1'
#
loop_
_entity.id
_entity.type
_entity.pdbx_description
1 polymer ?
#
loop_
_entity_poly.entity_id
_entity_poly.type
_entity_poly.pdbx_seq_one_letter_code
_entity_poly.pdbx_strand_id
1 'polypeptide(L)'
;MSLGINIPIVSQGFDSAQDIVERHNKKLSETKEYVYFSTSNRIDPKKAEDVDYILLSNQYGLRYLCQVVDYIFYVDKGIPVDSVVYSPKKYADVPVKHWFKICSIEIMESEEVRKFIPLNQAVIQKYGNVESYIENTKRLQIFYFKK
;
A
#
# COMPACT_ATOMS: atom_id res chain seq x y z
N MET A 1 -8.11 0.79 -17.23
CA MET A 1 -6.80 0.58 -16.58
C MET A 1 -6.97 1.03 -15.16
N SER A 2 -6.39 0.29 -14.21
CA SER A 2 -6.45 0.67 -12.79
C SER A 2 -5.20 1.45 -12.41
N LEU A 3 -5.37 2.43 -11.53
CA LEU A 3 -4.28 3.21 -10.97
C LEU A 3 -3.80 2.53 -9.67
N GLY A 4 -2.50 2.28 -9.60
CA GLY A 4 -1.86 1.69 -8.43
C GLY A 4 -0.77 2.57 -7.85
N ILE A 5 -0.53 2.42 -6.56
CA ILE A 5 0.59 3.06 -5.86
C ILE A 5 1.44 2.02 -5.14
N ASN A 6 2.73 2.02 -5.42
CA ASN A 6 3.70 1.21 -4.69
C ASN A 6 4.04 1.89 -3.37
N ILE A 7 3.75 1.22 -2.26
CA ILE A 7 4.09 1.67 -0.92
C ILE A 7 5.16 0.72 -0.36
N PRO A 8 6.42 1.18 -0.25
CA PRO A 8 7.46 0.40 0.40
C PRO A 8 7.13 0.19 1.88
N ILE A 9 7.12 -1.08 2.32
CA ILE A 9 7.01 -1.45 3.73
C ILE A 9 8.40 -1.67 4.30
N VAL A 10 8.64 -1.04 5.45
CA VAL A 10 9.80 -1.27 6.29
C VAL A 10 9.34 -1.81 7.64
N SER A 11 10.26 -2.41 8.40
CA SER A 11 9.97 -2.84 9.76
C SER A 11 9.51 -1.66 10.65
N GLN A 12 8.59 -1.93 11.57
CA GLN A 12 8.05 -0.93 12.49
C GLN A 12 8.05 -1.46 13.92
N GLY A 13 8.99 -0.94 14.72
CA GLY A 13 9.29 -1.49 16.04
C GLY A 13 9.78 -2.92 15.92
N PHE A 14 9.10 -3.86 16.59
CA PHE A 14 9.40 -5.30 16.54
C PHE A 14 8.73 -6.06 15.39
N ASP A 15 7.88 -5.41 14.58
CA ASP A 15 7.24 -6.08 13.45
C ASP A 15 8.11 -5.94 12.19
N SER A 16 8.39 -7.06 11.54
CA SER A 16 8.92 -7.09 10.18
C SER A 16 7.87 -6.62 9.17
N ALA A 17 8.30 -6.38 7.93
CA ALA A 17 7.37 -6.03 6.85
C ALA A 17 6.30 -7.14 6.62
N GLN A 18 6.70 -8.40 6.79
CA GLN A 18 5.80 -9.55 6.67
C GLN A 18 4.79 -9.57 7.83
N ASP A 19 5.24 -9.36 9.07
CA ASP A 19 4.34 -9.29 10.23
C ASP A 19 3.29 -8.19 10.08
N ILE A 20 3.67 -7.04 9.50
CA ILE A 20 2.73 -5.96 9.19
C ILE A 20 1.63 -6.47 8.27
N VAL A 21 1.97 -7.08 7.14
CA VAL A 21 0.98 -7.59 6.17
C VAL A 21 0.11 -8.69 6.79
N GLU A 22 0.71 -9.63 7.52
CA GLU A 22 -0.02 -10.72 8.18
C GLU A 22 -1.04 -10.23 9.20
N ARG A 23 -0.71 -9.19 9.98
CA ARG A 23 -1.66 -8.57 10.91
C ARG A 23 -2.85 -7.96 10.17
N HIS A 24 -2.63 -7.33 9.02
CA HIS A 24 -3.70 -6.77 8.20
C HIS A 24 -4.55 -7.88 7.55
N ASN A 25 -3.92 -8.94 7.04
CA ASN A 25 -4.61 -10.12 6.53
C ASN A 25 -5.50 -10.80 7.56
N LYS A 26 -4.97 -10.99 8.78
CA LYS A 26 -5.74 -11.52 9.90
C LYS A 26 -6.93 -10.62 10.22
N LYS A 27 -6.72 -9.31 10.28
CA LYS A 27 -7.79 -8.36 10.60
C LYS A 27 -8.86 -8.30 9.50
N LEU A 28 -8.47 -8.39 8.24
CA LEU A 28 -9.38 -8.49 7.10
C LEU A 28 -10.23 -9.76 7.18
N SER A 29 -9.63 -10.89 7.59
CA SER A 29 -10.33 -12.16 7.78
C SER A 29 -11.33 -12.11 8.95
N GLU A 30 -11.00 -11.38 10.01
CA GLU A 30 -11.88 -11.17 11.18
C GLU A 30 -13.10 -10.31 10.85
N THR A 31 -12.88 -9.20 10.13
CA THR A 31 -13.93 -8.23 9.78
C THR A 31 -14.76 -8.69 8.57
N LYS A 32 -14.20 -9.52 7.68
CA LYS A 32 -14.80 -10.05 6.45
C LYS A 32 -15.25 -8.99 5.44
N GLU A 33 -14.83 -7.74 5.62
CA GLU A 33 -15.23 -6.64 4.75
C GLU A 33 -14.00 -5.85 4.29
N TYR A 34 -13.32 -5.21 5.23
CA TYR A 34 -12.20 -4.33 4.95
C TYR A 34 -11.30 -4.15 6.16
N VAL A 35 -10.06 -3.78 5.90
CA VAL A 35 -9.08 -3.38 6.91
C VAL A 35 -8.50 -2.03 6.52
N TYR A 36 -8.20 -1.18 7.49
CA TYR A 36 -7.41 0.01 7.21
C TYR A 36 -5.93 -0.33 7.15
N PHE A 37 -5.27 0.15 6.09
CA PHE A 37 -3.84 0.29 6.00
C PHE A 37 -3.48 1.78 6.11
N SER A 38 -2.74 2.14 7.16
CA SER A 38 -2.39 3.51 7.48
C SER A 38 -0.92 3.77 7.18
N THR A 39 -0.57 4.99 6.71
CA THR A 39 0.82 5.30 6.39
C THR A 39 1.19 6.76 6.64
N SER A 40 2.44 6.96 7.07
CA SER A 40 3.08 8.27 7.19
C SER A 40 3.90 8.65 5.95
N ASN A 41 3.86 7.86 4.89
CA ASN A 41 4.54 8.18 3.65
C ASN A 41 4.04 9.52 3.09
N ARG A 42 4.94 10.28 2.47
CA ARG A 42 4.58 11.53 1.79
C ARG A 42 3.88 11.18 0.48
N ILE A 43 2.56 11.24 0.49
CA ILE A 43 1.71 10.99 -0.67
C ILE A 43 0.92 12.26 -0.96
N ASP A 44 0.80 12.63 -2.23
CA ASP A 44 -0.10 13.69 -2.65
C ASP A 44 -1.55 13.22 -2.44
N PRO A 45 -2.35 13.87 -1.56
CA PRO A 45 -3.70 13.40 -1.27
C PRO A 45 -4.59 13.32 -2.49
N LYS A 46 -4.43 14.26 -3.45
CA LYS A 46 -5.23 14.26 -4.68
C LYS A 46 -4.95 13.03 -5.53
N LYS A 47 -3.68 12.60 -5.57
CA LYS A 47 -3.30 11.39 -6.31
C LYS A 47 -3.73 10.13 -5.58
N ALA A 48 -3.73 10.14 -4.25
CA ALA A 48 -4.15 9.00 -3.43
C ALA A 48 -5.65 8.72 -3.53
N GLU A 49 -6.46 9.75 -3.72
CA GLU A 49 -7.91 9.65 -3.91
C GLU A 49 -8.30 8.87 -5.17
N ASP A 50 -7.49 8.97 -6.23
CA ASP A 50 -7.70 8.26 -7.50
C ASP A 50 -7.12 6.83 -7.51
N VAL A 51 -6.50 6.36 -6.43
CA VAL A 51 -5.83 5.05 -6.40
C VAL A 51 -6.83 3.92 -6.18
N ASP A 52 -6.90 3.00 -7.13
CA ASP A 52 -7.68 1.77 -7.03
C ASP A 52 -6.95 0.66 -6.24
N TYR A 53 -5.61 0.66 -6.28
CA TYR A 53 -4.79 -0.41 -5.70
C TYR A 53 -3.51 0.07 -5.02
N ILE A 54 -3.12 -0.62 -3.95
CA ILE A 54 -1.82 -0.43 -3.29
C ILE A 54 -0.98 -1.68 -3.50
N LEU A 55 0.22 -1.51 -4.04
CA LEU A 55 1.24 -2.55 -4.00
C LEU A 55 2.12 -2.32 -2.76
N LEU A 56 1.90 -3.14 -1.75
CA LEU A 56 2.78 -3.24 -0.59
C LEU A 56 4.02 -4.04 -0.99
N SER A 57 5.21 -3.43 -0.89
CA SER A 57 6.43 -4.09 -1.34
C SER A 57 7.68 -3.80 -0.53
N ASN A 58 8.74 -4.58 -0.73
CA ASN A 58 10.08 -4.26 -0.25
C ASN A 58 11.18 -4.77 -1.21
N GLN A 59 12.44 -4.42 -0.96
CA GLN A 59 13.57 -4.88 -1.79
C GLN A 59 13.89 -6.38 -1.65
N TYR A 60 13.23 -7.07 -0.72
CA TYR A 60 13.53 -8.45 -0.34
C TYR A 60 12.47 -9.45 -0.86
N GLY A 61 11.68 -9.06 -1.87
CA GLY A 61 10.71 -9.94 -2.54
C GLY A 61 9.28 -9.91 -1.98
N LEU A 62 8.97 -9.08 -0.99
CA LEU A 62 7.59 -8.92 -0.51
C LEU A 62 6.74 -8.20 -1.57
N ARG A 63 5.65 -8.82 -2.06
CA ARG A 63 4.75 -8.24 -3.06
C ARG A 63 3.30 -8.59 -2.73
N TYR A 64 2.54 -7.62 -2.25
CA TYR A 64 1.12 -7.77 -1.97
C TYR A 64 0.31 -6.67 -2.63
N LEU A 65 -0.61 -7.04 -3.51
CA LEU A 65 -1.53 -6.10 -4.16
C LEU A 65 -2.82 -6.05 -3.37
N CYS A 66 -3.21 -4.85 -2.96
CA CYS A 66 -4.37 -4.60 -2.13
C CYS A 66 -5.37 -3.74 -2.89
N GLN A 67 -6.63 -4.17 -2.97
CA GLN A 67 -7.68 -3.36 -3.55
C GLN A 67 -8.16 -2.30 -2.56
N VAL A 68 -8.15 -1.03 -2.98
CA VAL A 68 -8.64 0.11 -2.22
C VAL A 68 -10.14 0.28 -2.48
N VAL A 69 -10.91 0.47 -1.42
CA VAL A 69 -12.35 0.78 -1.49
C VAL A 69 -12.66 2.19 -1.03
N ASP A 70 -11.81 2.78 -0.19
CA ASP A 70 -11.96 4.13 0.32
C ASP A 70 -10.61 4.69 0.77
N TYR A 71 -10.51 6.01 0.81
CA TYR A 71 -9.32 6.73 1.23
C TYR A 71 -9.69 7.95 2.07
N ILE A 72 -9.05 8.07 3.24
CA ILE A 72 -9.27 9.17 4.17
C ILE A 72 -7.95 9.94 4.34
N PHE A 73 -8.03 11.25 4.13
CA PHE A 73 -6.94 12.18 4.36
C PHE A 73 -7.19 13.09 5.57
N TYR A 74 -6.20 13.19 6.45
CA TYR A 74 -6.17 14.17 7.53
C TYR A 74 -5.02 15.16 7.32
N VAL A 75 -5.36 16.45 7.22
CA VAL A 75 -4.38 17.55 7.12
C VAL A 75 -3.41 17.52 8.31
N ASP A 76 -3.96 17.41 9.52
CA ASP A 76 -3.23 17.50 10.80
C ASP A 76 -3.03 16.15 11.50
N LYS A 77 -2.97 15.05 10.73
CA LYS A 77 -3.00 13.65 11.22
C LYS A 77 -4.28 13.34 12.02
N GLY A 78 -4.83 12.16 11.79
CA GLY A 78 -6.06 11.75 12.45
C GLY A 78 -6.19 10.25 12.48
N ILE A 79 -7.30 9.81 13.07
CA ILE A 79 -7.67 8.41 13.22
C ILE A 79 -9.15 8.30 12.78
N PRO A 80 -9.50 7.43 11.83
CA PRO A 80 -10.89 7.12 11.51
C PRO A 80 -11.64 6.65 12.76
N VAL A 81 -12.88 7.09 12.92
CA VAL A 81 -13.70 6.81 14.11
C VAL A 81 -13.86 5.30 14.34
N ASP A 82 -13.90 4.52 13.27
CA ASP A 82 -14.05 3.07 13.24
C ASP A 82 -12.71 2.31 13.18
N SER A 83 -11.57 2.99 13.32
CA SER A 83 -10.23 2.36 13.23
C SER A 83 -10.01 1.24 14.25
N VAL A 84 -10.56 1.34 15.46
CA VAL A 84 -10.48 0.27 16.47
C VAL A 84 -11.13 -1.04 15.99
N VAL A 85 -12.18 -0.91 15.16
CA VAL A 85 -12.90 -2.05 14.60
C VAL A 85 -12.18 -2.61 13.38
N TYR A 86 -11.60 -1.77 12.53
CA TYR A 86 -11.10 -2.15 11.20
C TYR A 86 -9.58 -2.08 11.03
N SER A 87 -8.81 -1.81 12.08
CA SER A 87 -7.34 -1.81 12.04
C SER A 87 -6.76 -2.89 12.95
N PRO A 88 -5.56 -3.43 12.65
CA PRO A 88 -4.84 -4.20 13.65
C PRO A 88 -4.60 -3.36 14.90
N LYS A 89 -4.77 -3.95 16.10
CA LYS A 89 -4.75 -3.22 17.38
C LYS A 89 -3.56 -2.27 17.55
N LYS A 90 -2.38 -2.66 17.07
CA LYS A 90 -1.13 -1.87 17.14
C LYS A 90 -1.15 -0.59 16.31
N TYR A 91 -1.98 -0.53 15.28
CA TYR A 91 -2.06 0.58 14.32
C TYR A 91 -3.37 1.36 14.43
N ALA A 92 -4.31 0.89 15.25
CA ALA A 92 -5.66 1.42 15.33
C ALA A 92 -5.73 2.83 15.92
N ASP A 93 -4.81 3.18 16.82
CA ASP A 93 -4.80 4.42 17.59
C ASP A 93 -3.62 5.35 17.25
N VAL A 94 -2.97 5.12 16.10
CA VAL A 94 -1.80 5.90 15.66
C VAL A 94 -2.24 7.00 14.69
N PRO A 95 -2.18 8.30 15.06
CA PRO A 95 -2.58 9.37 14.16
C PRO A 95 -1.63 9.49 12.96
N VAL A 96 -2.17 9.32 11.75
CA VAL A 96 -1.45 9.54 10.50
C VAL A 96 -2.29 10.31 9.50
N LYS A 97 -1.66 10.76 8.40
CA LYS A 97 -2.33 11.57 7.37
C LYS A 97 -3.13 10.73 6.38
N HIS A 98 -2.66 9.54 6.05
CA HIS A 98 -3.22 8.71 4.99
C HIS A 98 -3.74 7.39 5.55
N TRP A 99 -5.02 7.12 5.30
CA TRP A 99 -5.69 5.89 5.67
C TRP A 99 -6.35 5.32 4.42
N PHE A 100 -5.94 4.12 4.03
CA PHE A 100 -6.52 3.39 2.92
C PHE A 100 -7.38 2.27 3.47
N LYS A 101 -8.63 2.23 3.09
CA LYS A 101 -9.55 1.13 3.38
C LYS A 101 -9.37 0.11 2.28
N ILE A 102 -8.90 -1.08 2.61
CA ILE A 102 -8.62 -2.15 1.64
C ILE A 102 -9.49 -3.37 1.89
N CYS A 103 -9.97 -4.01 0.82
CA CYS A 103 -10.87 -5.17 0.91
C CYS A 103 -10.23 -6.50 0.46
N SER A 104 -9.04 -6.45 -0.15
CA SER A 104 -8.27 -7.64 -0.51
C SER A 104 -6.78 -7.39 -0.31
N ILE A 105 -6.03 -8.48 -0.13
CA ILE A 105 -4.57 -8.51 -0.04
C ILE A 105 -4.13 -9.80 -0.74
N GLU A 106 -3.61 -9.66 -1.96
CA GLU A 106 -3.25 -10.77 -2.84
C GLU A 106 -1.71 -10.82 -2.96
N ILE A 107 -1.12 -12.01 -2.82
CA ILE A 107 0.30 -12.21 -3.14
C ILE A 107 0.47 -12.05 -4.65
N MET A 108 1.51 -11.33 -5.07
CA MET A 108 1.85 -11.16 -6.48
C MET A 108 3.24 -11.74 -6.75
N GLU A 109 3.39 -12.42 -7.90
CA GLU A 109 4.71 -12.82 -8.37
C GLU A 109 5.44 -11.62 -8.99
N SER A 110 6.77 -11.58 -8.85
CA SER A 110 7.60 -10.51 -9.43
C SER A 110 7.38 -10.35 -10.95
N GLU A 111 7.13 -11.45 -11.66
CA GLU A 111 6.86 -11.42 -13.11
C GLU A 111 5.53 -10.73 -13.45
N GLU A 112 4.55 -10.77 -12.55
CA GLU A 112 3.30 -10.04 -12.72
C GLU A 112 3.50 -8.55 -12.47
N VAL A 113 4.29 -8.19 -11.44
CA VAL A 113 4.62 -6.81 -11.12
C VAL A 113 5.45 -6.15 -12.22
N ARG A 114 6.28 -6.90 -12.96
CA ARG A 114 7.02 -6.42 -14.14
C ARG A 114 6.11 -5.89 -15.24
N LYS A 115 4.86 -6.33 -15.31
CA LYS A 115 3.87 -5.89 -16.30
C LYS A 115 3.25 -4.53 -15.96
N PHE A 116 3.47 -4.02 -14.75
CA PHE A 116 2.96 -2.72 -14.34
C PHE A 116 3.75 -1.60 -15.00
N ILE A 117 3.04 -0.56 -15.43
CA ILE A 117 3.59 0.55 -16.21
C ILE A 117 3.82 1.74 -15.26
N PRO A 118 5.06 2.17 -14.99
CA PRO A 118 5.31 3.34 -14.16
C PRO A 118 4.72 4.61 -14.80
N LEU A 119 4.17 5.51 -13.98
CA LEU A 119 3.63 6.78 -14.47
C LEU A 119 4.73 7.78 -14.90
N ASN A 120 5.92 7.67 -14.30
CA ASN A 120 7.00 8.63 -14.48
C ASN A 120 7.95 8.18 -15.60
N GLN A 121 8.07 8.99 -16.66
CA GLN A 121 8.97 8.72 -17.79
C GLN A 121 10.44 8.54 -17.37
N ALA A 122 10.93 9.29 -16.38
CA ALA A 122 12.29 9.12 -15.87
C ALA A 122 12.48 7.75 -15.20
N VAL A 123 11.43 7.21 -14.58
CA VAL A 123 11.45 5.85 -14.00
C VAL A 123 11.44 4.80 -15.09
N ILE A 124 10.64 4.98 -16.15
CA ILE A 124 10.65 4.09 -17.31
C ILE A 124 12.04 4.05 -17.95
N GLN A 125 12.66 5.21 -18.19
CA GLN A 125 13.99 5.26 -18.80
C GLN A 125 15.09 4.62 -17.94
N LYS A 126 15.03 4.80 -16.61
CA LYS A 126 16.09 4.34 -15.71
C LYS A 126 15.92 2.89 -15.25
N TYR A 127 14.69 2.46 -15.00
CA TYR A 127 14.39 1.17 -14.39
C TYR A 127 13.52 0.26 -15.28
N GLY A 128 12.93 0.78 -16.35
CA GLY A 128 12.08 0.02 -17.28
C GLY A 128 10.68 -0.23 -16.73
N ASN A 129 10.57 -0.93 -15.60
CA ASN A 129 9.32 -1.41 -15.02
C ASN A 129 9.25 -1.19 -13.49
N VAL A 130 8.07 -1.43 -12.90
CA VAL A 130 7.82 -1.24 -11.46
C VAL A 130 8.63 -2.20 -10.60
N GLU A 131 8.76 -3.47 -11.00
CA GLU A 131 9.52 -4.47 -10.23
C GLU A 131 10.99 -4.07 -10.10
N SER A 132 11.63 -3.72 -11.22
CA SER A 132 13.01 -3.24 -11.24
C SER A 132 13.17 -1.93 -10.45
N TYR A 133 12.16 -1.06 -10.43
CA TYR A 133 12.16 0.11 -9.55
C TYR A 133 12.14 -0.27 -8.06
N ILE A 134 11.33 -1.26 -7.68
CA ILE A 134 11.23 -1.74 -6.29
C ILE A 134 12.54 -2.38 -5.85
N GLU A 135 13.13 -3.27 -6.66
CA GLU A 135 14.41 -3.92 -6.34
C GLU A 135 15.53 -2.90 -6.09
N ASN A 136 15.51 -1.79 -6.84
CA ASN A 136 16.57 -0.78 -6.79
C ASN A 136 16.28 0.41 -5.88
N THR A 137 15.06 0.56 -5.34
CA THR A 137 14.69 1.72 -4.53
C THR A 137 13.78 1.37 -3.35
N LYS A 138 13.79 2.23 -2.31
CA LYS A 138 12.85 2.18 -1.18
C LYS A 138 11.81 3.29 -1.28
N ARG A 139 11.43 3.67 -2.50
CA ARG A 139 10.61 4.86 -2.77
C ARG A 139 9.23 4.50 -3.28
N LEU A 140 8.30 5.43 -3.09
CA LEU A 140 6.95 5.31 -3.58
C LEU A 140 6.89 5.56 -5.09
N GLN A 141 6.06 4.81 -5.80
CA GLN A 141 5.90 4.93 -7.25
C GLN A 141 4.46 4.65 -7.68
N ILE A 142 3.88 5.55 -8.47
CA ILE A 142 2.56 5.37 -9.07
C ILE A 142 2.70 4.59 -10.39
N PHE A 143 1.75 3.71 -10.67
CA PHE A 143 1.75 2.88 -11.86
C PHE A 143 0.33 2.61 -12.38
N TYR A 144 0.23 2.20 -13.64
CA TYR A 144 -0.97 1.65 -14.23
C TYR A 144 -0.82 0.15 -14.47
N PHE A 145 -1.94 -0.56 -14.41
CA PHE A 145 -2.01 -1.95 -14.84
C PHE A 145 -3.42 -2.33 -15.33
N LYS A 146 -3.53 -3.51 -15.92
CA LYS A 146 -4.80 -4.15 -16.27
C LYS A 146 -5.00 -5.33 -15.32
N LYS A 147 -6.11 -5.35 -14.60
CA LYS A 147 -6.56 -6.52 -13.83
C LYS A 147 -7.50 -7.35 -14.69
#